data_AF-A0A662N7C9-F1
#
_entry.id   AF-A0A662N7C9-F1
#
_cell.length_a   1.000
_cell.length_b   1.000
_cell.length_c   1.000
_cell.angle_alpha   90.00
_cell.angle_beta   90.00
_cell.angle_gamma   90.00
#
_symmetry.space_group_name_H-M   'P 1'
#
loop_
_entity.id
_entity.type
_entity.pdbx_description
1 polymer ?
#
loop_
_entity_poly.entity_id
_entity_poly.type
_entity_poly.pdbx_seq_one_letter_code
_entity_poly.pdbx_strand_id
1 'polypeptide(L)'
;MLLTSHARERIIKRLSKSRRHERIYSALLDFLKGAEKIEVSDRIVIFTDKRKSLVCSRLECRKLNTAEIIKEVKNTEETYECVFWGDKKVAKKTTPKKFLNEIPNGNFYFYINREKKVIYVGGEEPLLAITFRPAKRKERDYVGIMNISPKGSS
;
A
#
# COMPACT_ATOMS: atom_id res chain seq x y z
N MET A 1 1.30 -1.58 1.58
CA MET A 1 0.68 -0.81 0.47
C MET A 1 1.31 0.58 0.42
N LEU A 2 1.49 1.13 -0.78
CA LEU A 2 1.98 2.49 -1.05
C LEU A 2 0.84 3.34 -1.62
N LEU A 3 0.96 4.67 -1.54
CA LEU A 3 -0.09 5.60 -1.99
C LEU A 3 0.40 6.47 -3.15
N THR A 4 -0.33 6.48 -4.26
CA THR A 4 -0.19 7.54 -5.27
C THR A 4 -0.61 8.91 -4.70
N SER A 5 -0.17 10.00 -5.33
CA SER A 5 -0.62 11.37 -4.98
C SER A 5 -2.14 11.48 -5.00
N HIS A 6 -2.78 10.91 -6.02
CA HIS A 6 -4.24 10.94 -6.14
C HIS A 6 -4.92 10.16 -5.00
N ALA A 7 -4.53 8.92 -4.73
CA ALA A 7 -5.07 8.15 -3.60
C ALA A 7 -4.86 8.87 -2.27
N ARG A 8 -3.66 9.44 -2.05
CA ARG A 8 -3.34 10.23 -0.86
C ARG A 8 -4.31 11.39 -0.66
N GLU A 9 -4.55 12.20 -1.69
CA GLU A 9 -5.50 13.31 -1.62
C GLU A 9 -6.92 12.84 -1.29
N ARG A 10 -7.36 11.73 -1.90
CA ARG A 10 -8.69 11.19 -1.64
C ARG A 10 -8.82 10.67 -0.20
N ILE A 11 -7.78 10.04 0.35
CA ILE A 11 -7.73 9.60 1.75
C ILE A 11 -7.73 10.82 2.69
N ILE A 12 -6.96 11.87 2.39
CA ILE A 12 -6.98 13.13 3.16
C ILE A 12 -8.40 13.71 3.21
N LYS A 13 -9.06 13.83 2.06
CA LYS A 13 -10.40 14.44 1.95
C LYS A 13 -11.48 13.62 2.66
N ARG A 14 -11.38 12.28 2.65
CA ARG A 14 -12.49 11.38 3.01
C ARG A 14 -12.27 10.52 4.26
N LEU A 15 -11.05 10.40 4.76
CA LEU A 15 -10.71 9.58 5.93
C LEU A 15 -9.93 10.40 6.96
N SER A 16 -8.68 10.77 6.67
CA SER A 16 -7.79 11.26 7.72
C SER A 16 -8.08 12.68 8.17
N LYS A 17 -8.66 13.53 7.31
CA LYS A 17 -8.79 14.99 7.49
C LYS A 17 -7.46 15.69 7.87
N SER A 18 -6.34 15.01 7.64
CA SER A 18 -5.01 15.47 8.01
C SER A 18 -4.02 15.20 6.88
N ARG A 19 -3.15 16.17 6.63
CA ARG A 19 -2.06 16.06 5.65
C ARG A 19 -0.80 15.40 6.22
N ARG A 20 -0.76 15.11 7.54
CA ARG A 20 0.39 14.45 8.17
C ARG A 20 0.53 13.02 7.64
N HIS A 21 1.73 12.68 7.21
CA HIS A 21 2.04 11.42 6.54
C HIS A 21 1.60 10.18 7.33
N GLU A 22 2.01 10.11 8.60
CA GLU A 22 1.67 9.02 9.53
C GLU A 22 0.14 8.90 9.72
N ARG A 23 -0.57 10.03 9.88
CA ARG A 23 -2.03 10.04 10.04
C ARG A 23 -2.76 9.54 8.80
N ILE A 24 -2.24 9.79 7.61
CA ILE A 24 -2.81 9.26 6.36
C ILE A 24 -2.71 7.74 6.33
N TYR A 25 -1.54 7.19 6.66
CA TYR A 25 -1.33 5.74 6.71
C TYR A 25 -2.07 5.06 7.87
N SER A 26 -2.19 5.72 9.03
CA SER A 26 -3.02 5.23 10.14
C SER A 26 -4.49 5.15 9.73
N ALA A 27 -5.04 6.20 9.11
CA ALA A 27 -6.42 6.19 8.64
C ALA A 27 -6.66 5.14 7.53
N LEU A 28 -5.65 4.90 6.69
CA LEU A 28 -5.68 3.80 5.72
C LEU A 28 -5.72 2.43 6.42
N LEU A 29 -4.87 2.20 7.42
CA LEU A 29 -4.85 0.97 8.20
C LEU A 29 -6.19 0.70 8.88
N ASP A 30 -6.79 1.73 9.46
CA ASP A 30 -8.09 1.61 10.12
C ASP A 30 -9.20 1.26 9.11
N PHE A 31 -9.17 1.84 7.91
CA PHE A 31 -10.06 1.41 6.82
C PHE A 31 -9.85 -0.06 6.45
N LEU A 32 -8.60 -0.51 6.32
CA LEU A 32 -8.28 -1.88 5.90
C LEU A 32 -8.73 -2.95 6.92
N LYS A 33 -8.78 -2.64 8.23
CA LYS A 33 -9.22 -3.59 9.27
C LYS A 33 -10.64 -4.13 9.05
N GLY A 34 -11.52 -3.31 8.46
CA GLY A 34 -12.92 -3.67 8.19
C GLY A 34 -13.24 -3.83 6.71
N ALA A 35 -12.23 -3.79 5.82
CA ALA A 35 -12.44 -3.86 4.39
C ALA A 35 -12.33 -5.29 3.86
N GLU A 36 -13.27 -5.68 3.00
CA GLU A 36 -13.20 -6.91 2.25
C GLU A 36 -12.27 -6.74 1.04
N LYS A 37 -11.44 -7.74 0.77
CA LYS A 37 -10.55 -7.79 -0.40
C LYS A 37 -11.28 -8.45 -1.57
N ILE A 38 -11.26 -7.80 -2.72
CA ILE A 38 -11.82 -8.29 -3.97
C ILE A 38 -10.70 -8.38 -5.01
N GLU A 39 -10.47 -9.59 -5.50
CA GLU A 39 -9.58 -9.85 -6.63
C GLU A 39 -10.35 -9.57 -7.93
N VAL A 40 -10.01 -8.45 -8.60
CA VAL A 40 -10.67 -8.07 -9.87
C VAL A 40 -9.92 -8.67 -11.06
N SER A 41 -8.58 -8.71 -10.97
CA SER A 41 -7.70 -9.38 -11.91
C SER A 41 -6.35 -9.65 -11.25
N ASP A 42 -5.45 -10.33 -11.96
CA ASP A 42 -4.08 -10.55 -11.51
C ASP A 42 -3.35 -9.26 -11.16
N ARG A 43 -3.70 -8.14 -11.79
CA ARG A 43 -3.06 -6.84 -11.53
C ARG A 43 -3.82 -5.98 -10.55
N ILE A 44 -5.14 -6.12 -10.44
CA ILE A 44 -6.01 -5.16 -9.72
C ILE A 44 -6.70 -5.82 -8.53
N VAL A 45 -6.52 -5.19 -7.37
CA VAL A 45 -7.16 -5.56 -6.11
C VAL A 45 -7.99 -4.38 -5.62
N ILE A 46 -9.19 -4.64 -5.10
CA ILE A 46 -10.01 -3.64 -4.45
C ILE A 46 -10.21 -4.01 -2.99
N PHE A 47 -10.03 -3.06 -2.08
CA PHE A 47 -10.47 -3.18 -0.69
C PHE A 47 -11.70 -2.32 -0.49
N THR A 48 -12.78 -2.86 0.09
CA THR A 48 -14.05 -2.14 0.24
C THR A 48 -14.68 -2.38 1.60
N ASP A 49 -15.15 -1.32 2.26
CA ASP A 49 -16.02 -1.38 3.45
C ASP A 49 -17.52 -1.31 3.05
N LYS A 50 -17.81 -1.57 1.77
CA LYS A 50 -19.13 -1.44 1.11
C LYS A 50 -19.65 0.00 1.02
N ARG A 51 -18.95 1.00 1.54
CA ARG A 51 -19.27 2.44 1.37
C ARG A 51 -18.22 3.14 0.53
N LYS A 52 -16.95 2.81 0.75
CA LYS A 52 -15.77 3.33 0.10
C LYS A 52 -14.90 2.16 -0.34
N SER A 53 -14.16 2.39 -1.41
CA SER A 53 -13.27 1.41 -2.01
C SER A 53 -11.92 2.03 -2.30
N LEU A 54 -10.89 1.29 -1.96
CA LEU A 54 -9.51 1.56 -2.30
C LEU A 54 -9.12 0.65 -3.47
N VAL A 55 -8.79 1.25 -4.59
CA VAL A 55 -8.37 0.52 -5.80
C VAL A 55 -6.86 0.48 -5.84
N CYS A 56 -6.30 -0.71 -5.96
CA CYS A 56 -4.87 -0.97 -5.90
C CYS A 56 -4.40 -1.73 -7.13
N SER A 57 -3.17 -1.45 -7.57
CA SER A 57 -2.43 -2.35 -8.45
C SER A 57 -1.37 -3.12 -7.68
N ARG A 58 -1.11 -4.36 -8.08
CA ARG A 58 0.09 -5.08 -7.65
C ARG A 58 1.35 -4.38 -8.17
N LEU A 59 2.40 -4.36 -7.37
CA LEU A 59 3.72 -3.91 -7.77
C LEU A 59 4.64 -5.12 -7.91
N GLU A 60 5.46 -5.11 -8.96
CA GLU A 60 6.58 -6.04 -9.06
C GLU A 60 7.52 -5.82 -7.89
N CYS A 61 7.88 -6.90 -7.21
CA CYS A 61 8.68 -6.85 -6.00
C CYS A 61 9.66 -8.02 -5.96
N ARG A 62 10.66 -7.89 -5.09
CA ARG A 62 11.63 -8.94 -4.83
C ARG A 62 11.45 -9.44 -3.41
N LYS A 63 11.56 -10.74 -3.18
CA LYS A 63 11.65 -11.30 -1.85
C LYS A 63 13.13 -11.33 -1.44
N LEU A 64 13.49 -10.54 -0.44
CA LEU A 64 14.87 -10.34 0.00
C LEU A 64 14.95 -10.48 1.52
N ASN A 65 16.10 -10.90 2.02
CA ASN A 65 16.39 -10.81 3.44
C ASN A 65 16.84 -9.38 3.83
N THR A 66 16.79 -9.06 5.13
CA THR A 66 17.15 -7.72 5.62
C THR A 66 18.57 -7.28 5.20
N ALA A 67 19.55 -8.20 5.16
CA ALA A 67 20.91 -7.85 4.75
C ALA A 67 21.00 -7.48 3.26
N GLU A 68 20.26 -8.17 2.40
CA GLU A 68 20.13 -7.83 0.98
C GLU A 68 19.42 -6.49 0.78
N ILE A 69 18.35 -6.23 1.54
CA ILE A 69 17.63 -4.93 1.49
C ILE A 69 18.56 -3.78 1.92
N ILE A 70 19.38 -3.98 2.95
CA ILE A 70 20.39 -2.98 3.39
C ILE A 70 21.40 -2.71 2.28
N LYS A 71 21.87 -3.74 1.57
CA LYS A 71 22.79 -3.58 0.43
C LYS A 71 22.14 -2.76 -0.69
N GLU A 72 20.88 -3.03 -1.02
CA GLU A 72 20.12 -2.34 -2.07
C GLU A 72 19.98 -0.82 -1.83
N VAL A 73 19.95 -0.40 -0.56
CA VAL A 73 19.77 1.01 -0.18
C VAL A 73 21.05 1.66 0.37
N LYS A 74 22.20 0.97 0.34
CA LYS A 74 23.45 1.40 0.98
C LYS A 74 23.87 2.81 0.58
N ASN A 75 23.66 3.16 -0.69
CA ASN A 75 24.08 4.45 -1.27
C ASN A 75 22.91 5.46 -1.34
N THR A 76 21.82 5.23 -0.60
CA THR A 76 20.65 6.13 -0.60
C THR A 76 20.67 7.00 0.65
N GLU A 77 21.21 8.20 0.51
CA GLU A 77 21.34 9.17 1.60
C GLU A 77 20.15 10.13 1.70
N GLU A 78 19.35 10.22 0.64
CA GLU A 78 18.18 11.10 0.59
C GLU A 78 17.02 10.58 1.45
N THR A 79 16.09 11.47 1.76
CA THR A 79 14.85 11.12 2.47
C THR A 79 13.85 10.46 1.52
N TYR A 80 13.34 9.30 1.94
CA TYR A 80 12.32 8.53 1.23
C TYR A 80 11.06 8.46 2.08
N GLU A 81 9.94 8.19 1.41
CA GLU A 81 8.77 7.63 2.05
C GLU A 81 9.01 6.13 2.28
N CYS A 82 9.15 5.74 3.54
CA CYS A 82 9.47 4.38 3.93
C CYS A 82 8.28 3.74 4.65
N VAL A 83 7.83 2.59 4.14
CA VAL A 83 6.64 1.88 4.62
C VAL A 83 7.01 0.45 4.99
N PHE A 84 6.72 0.03 6.22
CA PHE A 84 6.97 -1.32 6.74
C PHE A 84 5.67 -1.99 7.18
N TRP A 85 5.27 -3.04 6.48
CA TRP A 85 4.04 -3.79 6.70
C TRP A 85 4.34 -5.21 7.23
N GLY A 86 5.08 -5.31 8.33
CA GLY A 86 5.37 -6.58 9.01
C GLY A 86 4.46 -6.82 10.23
N ASP A 87 5.08 -7.30 11.29
CA ASP A 87 4.53 -7.45 12.66
C ASP A 87 4.00 -6.11 13.19
N LYS A 88 4.74 -5.03 12.94
CA LYS A 88 4.28 -3.65 13.11
C LYS A 88 4.01 -3.00 11.76
N LYS A 89 3.08 -2.04 11.76
CA LYS A 89 2.75 -1.23 10.59
C LYS A 89 3.28 0.19 10.80
N VAL A 90 4.28 0.58 10.02
CA VAL A 90 4.98 1.87 10.15
C VAL A 90 5.07 2.56 8.80
N ALA A 91 4.80 3.85 8.74
CA ALA A 91 5.00 4.67 7.55
C ALA A 91 5.55 6.04 7.96
N LYS A 92 6.72 6.40 7.46
CA LYS A 92 7.37 7.67 7.81
C LYS A 92 8.25 8.19 6.67
N LYS A 93 8.58 9.48 6.74
CA LYS A 93 9.60 10.08 5.87
C LYS A 93 10.94 10.12 6.60
N THR A 94 11.91 9.35 6.14
CA THR A 94 13.25 9.29 6.73
C THR A 94 14.25 8.72 5.70
N THR A 95 15.52 8.61 6.05
CA THR A 95 16.49 7.92 5.18
C THR A 95 16.27 6.40 5.24
N PRO A 96 16.40 5.67 4.11
CA PRO A 96 16.23 4.22 4.09
C PRO A 96 17.08 3.50 5.13
N LYS A 97 18.33 3.92 5.32
CA LYS A 97 19.24 3.36 6.31
C LYS A 97 18.69 3.47 7.75
N LYS A 98 18.20 4.64 8.15
CA LYS A 98 17.60 4.83 9.48
C LYS A 98 16.34 3.98 9.64
N PHE A 99 15.52 3.92 8.60
CA PHE A 99 14.30 3.11 8.61
C PHE A 99 14.58 1.61 8.76
N LEU A 100 15.56 1.06 8.04
CA LEU A 100 15.88 -0.36 8.10
C LEU A 100 16.48 -0.78 9.45
N ASN A 101 17.13 0.13 10.17
CA ASN A 101 17.60 -0.16 11.53
C ASN A 101 16.45 -0.39 12.54
N GLU A 102 15.23 0.02 12.19
CA GLU A 102 14.08 -0.14 13.07
C GLU A 102 13.24 -1.38 12.74
N ILE A 103 13.50 -2.08 11.64
CA ILE A 103 12.74 -3.28 11.26
C ILE A 103 13.44 -4.54 11.79
N PRO A 104 12.69 -5.60 12.14
CA PRO A 104 13.30 -6.86 12.55
C PRO A 104 14.06 -7.51 11.39
N ASN A 105 15.03 -8.36 11.73
CA ASN A 105 15.69 -9.22 10.75
C ASN A 105 14.72 -10.28 10.24
N GLY A 106 14.68 -10.51 8.92
CA GLY A 106 13.79 -11.50 8.32
C GLY A 106 13.82 -11.47 6.80
N ASN A 107 12.87 -12.19 6.20
CA ASN A 107 12.62 -12.21 4.76
C ASN A 107 11.36 -11.40 4.45
N PHE A 108 11.47 -10.44 3.55
CA PHE A 108 10.38 -9.52 3.23
C PHE A 108 10.22 -9.34 1.73
N TYR A 109 9.00 -9.01 1.33
CA TYR A 109 8.75 -8.41 0.03
C TYR A 109 9.27 -6.97 0.05
N PHE A 110 10.12 -6.67 -0.93
CA PHE A 110 10.80 -5.40 -1.07
C PHE A 110 10.46 -4.73 -2.40
N TYR A 111 10.16 -3.45 -2.32
CA TYR A 111 10.01 -2.57 -3.48
C TYR A 111 10.71 -1.24 -3.21
N ILE A 112 11.38 -0.73 -4.23
CA ILE A 112 11.99 0.60 -4.22
C ILE A 112 11.70 1.31 -5.54
N ASN A 113 11.32 2.57 -5.44
CA ASN A 113 11.28 3.48 -6.58
C ASN A 113 12.12 4.71 -6.23
N ARG A 114 13.27 4.85 -6.90
CA ARG A 114 14.24 5.93 -6.63
C ARG A 114 13.74 7.28 -7.15
N GLU A 115 13.05 7.31 -8.28
CA GLU A 115 12.46 8.53 -8.85
C GLU A 115 11.38 9.12 -7.93
N LYS A 116 10.46 8.27 -7.46
CA LYS A 116 9.37 8.67 -6.55
C LYS A 116 9.83 8.78 -5.09
N LYS A 117 11.07 8.38 -4.78
CA LYS A 117 11.65 8.30 -3.43
C LYS A 117 10.77 7.53 -2.46
N VAL A 118 10.36 6.32 -2.84
CA VAL A 118 9.48 5.44 -2.02
C VAL A 118 10.12 4.07 -1.83
N ILE A 119 10.02 3.53 -0.62
CA ILE A 119 10.40 2.16 -0.25
C ILE A 119 9.23 1.47 0.46
N TYR A 120 9.03 0.21 0.12
CA TYR A 120 8.17 -0.71 0.85
C TYR A 120 8.97 -1.95 1.27
N VAL A 121 8.75 -2.36 2.52
CA VAL A 121 9.19 -3.63 3.08
C VAL A 121 7.97 -4.26 3.78
N GLY A 122 7.69 -5.54 3.58
CA GLY A 122 6.55 -6.15 4.28
C GLY A 122 6.48 -7.66 4.18
N GLY A 123 5.65 -8.26 5.03
CA GLY A 123 5.37 -9.71 4.98
C GLY A 123 4.48 -10.12 3.81
N GLU A 124 3.79 -9.16 3.19
CA GLU A 124 2.93 -9.34 2.03
C GLU A 124 3.42 -8.50 0.85
N GLU A 125 3.05 -8.92 -0.37
CA GLU A 125 3.37 -8.22 -1.60
C GLU A 125 2.89 -6.75 -1.59
N PRO A 126 3.72 -5.81 -2.09
CA PRO A 126 3.33 -4.41 -2.17
C PRO A 126 2.21 -4.21 -3.18
N LEU A 127 1.20 -3.49 -2.71
CA LEU A 127 0.17 -2.89 -3.54
C LEU A 127 0.39 -1.38 -3.64
N LEU A 128 0.09 -0.78 -4.78
CA LEU A 128 0.01 0.67 -4.97
C LEU A 128 -1.45 1.10 -5.05
N ALA A 129 -1.92 1.90 -4.08
CA ALA A 129 -3.23 2.50 -4.14
C ALA A 129 -3.29 3.59 -5.21
N ILE A 130 -4.12 3.35 -6.23
CA ILE A 130 -4.34 4.25 -7.36
C ILE A 130 -5.36 5.32 -6.98
N THR A 131 -6.47 4.92 -6.33
CA THR A 131 -7.50 5.85 -5.90
C THR A 131 -8.28 5.32 -4.70
N PHE A 132 -8.89 6.24 -3.98
CA PHE A 132 -9.87 5.95 -2.94
C PHE A 132 -11.16 6.66 -3.31
N ARG A 133 -12.30 5.96 -3.34
CA ARG A 133 -13.57 6.51 -3.85
C ARG A 133 -14.79 5.87 -3.18
N PRO A 134 -16.02 6.37 -3.38
CA PRO A 134 -17.22 5.62 -3.03
C PRO A 134 -17.24 4.26 -3.74
N ALA A 135 -17.78 3.26 -3.05
CA ALA A 135 -17.94 1.91 -3.57
C ALA A 135 -18.97 1.89 -4.70
N LYS A 136 -18.64 1.24 -5.82
CA LYS A 136 -19.56 0.96 -6.93
C LYS A 136 -20.57 -0.10 -6.49
N ARG A 137 -21.74 -0.15 -7.14
CA ARG A 137 -22.80 -1.11 -6.82
C ARG A 137 -22.28 -2.55 -6.64
N LYS A 138 -21.51 -3.05 -7.60
CA LYS A 138 -20.89 -4.39 -7.55
C LYS A 138 -19.93 -4.60 -6.36
N GLU A 139 -19.28 -3.55 -5.87
CA GLU A 139 -18.37 -3.62 -4.71
C GLU A 139 -19.15 -3.58 -3.38
N ARG A 140 -20.36 -2.99 -3.38
CA ARG A 140 -21.24 -2.97 -2.20
C ARG A 140 -21.97 -4.29 -2.03
N ASP A 141 -22.40 -4.84 -3.16
CA ASP A 141 -23.16 -6.09 -3.25
C ASP A 141 -22.23 -7.32 -3.27
N TYR A 142 -20.91 -7.12 -3.16
CA TYR A 142 -19.94 -8.23 -3.15
C TYR A 142 -20.16 -9.11 -1.92
N VAL A 143 -20.33 -10.41 -2.17
CA VAL A 143 -20.40 -11.46 -1.17
C VAL A 143 -19.48 -12.57 -1.66
N GLY A 144 -18.17 -12.50 -1.35
CA GLY A 144 -17.10 -13.53 -1.35
C GLY A 144 -16.96 -14.61 -2.45
N ILE A 145 -17.94 -14.79 -3.32
CA ILE A 145 -18.22 -15.94 -4.19
C ILE A 145 -18.41 -15.46 -5.65
N MET A 146 -18.48 -14.13 -5.87
CA MET A 146 -18.68 -13.55 -7.19
C MET A 146 -17.38 -12.99 -7.77
N ASN A 147 -16.84 -13.63 -8.81
CA ASN A 147 -15.78 -13.04 -9.63
C ASN A 147 -16.30 -11.76 -10.29
N ILE A 148 -15.72 -10.61 -9.94
CA ILE A 148 -16.06 -9.34 -10.59
C ILE A 148 -15.29 -9.27 -11.91
N SER A 149 -15.90 -9.78 -12.99
CA SER A 149 -15.32 -9.62 -14.33
C SER A 149 -15.16 -8.12 -14.67
N PRO A 150 -14.02 -7.71 -15.25
CA PRO A 150 -13.88 -6.39 -15.84
C PRO A 150 -14.86 -6.28 -17.02
N LYS A 151 -15.83 -5.36 -16.95
CA LYS A 151 -16.70 -5.08 -18.11
C LYS A 151 -15.91 -4.29 -19.16
N GLY A 152 -15.84 -4.81 -20.38
CA GLY A 152 -15.30 -4.12 -21.56
C GLY A 152 -15.12 -5.00 -22.80
N SER A 153 -16.16 -5.72 -23.24
CA SER A 153 -16.27 -6.22 -24.62
C SER A 153 -17.74 -6.26 -25.00
N SER A 154 -18.22 -5.14 -25.53
CA SER A 154 -19.41 -5.03 -26.37
C SER A 154 -19.16 -3.87 -27.30
#